data_AF-A0A2N2GTE9-F1
#
_entry.id   AF-A0A2N2GTE9-F1
#
_cell.length_a   1.000
_cell.length_b   1.000
_cell.length_c   1.000
_cell.angle_alpha   90.00
_cell.angle_beta   90.00
_cell.angle_gamma   90.00
#
_symmetry.space_group_name_H-M   'P 1'
#
loop_
_entity.id
_entity.type
_entity.pdbx_description
1 polymer ?
#
loop_
_entity_poly.entity_id
_entity_poly.type
_entity_poly.pdbx_seq_one_letter_code
_entity_poly.pdbx_strand_id
1 'polypeptide(L)'
;MIPTSSFFRTFLNLNHLADEGTGWFFLPGMCFEETQAWWKDGSRQSPHEGIDLLFFRDQSGQRRELPQQALVPPLWDGEVVAVFEDFLGSTVAVRHPIMDRQGWRLISLYGHVRPLVGCGAQVSAGAPLAAVAGGKARGPSAPPDHLHLSLGWLAPGWRTTELGWPTLWTSPGIRLIDPFPLIQPRP
;
A
#
# COMPACT_ATOMS: atom_id res chain seq x y z
N MET A 1 -15.47 7.61 10.07
CA MET A 1 -14.55 6.78 10.89
C MET A 1 -14.11 5.63 10.01
N ILE A 2 -12.81 5.37 9.95
CA ILE A 2 -12.26 4.26 9.16
C ILE A 2 -12.36 3.00 10.03
N PRO A 3 -12.98 1.91 9.56
CA PRO A 3 -13.11 0.69 10.35
C PRO A 3 -11.75 0.03 10.57
N THR A 4 -11.66 -0.86 11.54
CA THR A 4 -10.47 -1.73 11.68
C THR A 4 -10.32 -2.64 10.46
N SER A 5 -9.10 -3.01 10.13
CA SER A 5 -8.78 -3.93 9.03
C SER A 5 -8.05 -5.15 9.56
N SER A 6 -8.30 -6.34 8.98
CA SER A 6 -7.49 -7.54 9.23
C SER A 6 -6.25 -7.63 8.33
N PHE A 7 -6.01 -6.63 7.47
CA PHE A 7 -4.98 -6.62 6.44
C PHE A 7 -3.64 -7.12 6.93
N PHE A 8 -3.09 -6.51 7.98
CA PHE A 8 -1.74 -6.86 8.39
C PHE A 8 -1.63 -8.28 8.95
N ARG A 9 -2.65 -8.74 9.68
CA ARG A 9 -2.72 -10.13 10.13
C ARG A 9 -2.82 -11.09 8.94
N THR A 10 -3.70 -10.79 7.99
CA THR A 10 -3.82 -11.60 6.76
C THR A 10 -2.52 -11.57 5.96
N PHE A 11 -1.86 -10.41 5.86
CA PHE A 11 -0.63 -10.21 5.11
C PHE A 11 0.50 -11.04 5.69
N LEU A 12 0.68 -11.03 7.02
CA LEU A 12 1.65 -11.88 7.70
C LEU A 12 1.32 -13.37 7.54
N ASN A 13 0.04 -13.76 7.68
CA ASN A 13 -0.38 -15.16 7.51
C ASN A 13 -0.12 -15.70 6.10
N LEU A 14 -0.48 -14.93 5.07
CA LEU A 14 -0.29 -15.30 3.66
C LEU A 14 1.18 -15.51 3.29
N ASN A 15 2.08 -14.88 4.04
CA ASN A 15 3.52 -14.93 3.80
C ASN A 15 4.28 -15.76 4.85
N HIS A 16 3.56 -16.50 5.70
CA HIS A 16 4.14 -17.34 6.76
C HIS A 16 5.02 -16.56 7.76
N LEU A 17 4.66 -15.30 8.04
CA LEU A 17 5.41 -14.39 8.92
C LEU A 17 4.73 -14.15 10.28
N ALA A 18 3.54 -14.70 10.50
CA ALA A 18 2.73 -14.38 11.68
C ALA A 18 3.35 -14.83 13.01
N ASP A 19 4.12 -15.92 12.99
CA ASP A 19 4.88 -16.38 14.15
C ASP A 19 6.24 -15.68 14.24
N GLU A 20 6.68 -14.99 13.19
CA GLU A 20 8.01 -14.37 13.17
C GLU A 20 7.98 -12.96 13.76
N GLY A 21 6.91 -12.17 13.62
CA GLY A 21 6.97 -10.71 13.81
C GLY A 21 6.47 -10.12 15.14
N THR A 22 7.19 -9.13 15.69
CA THR A 22 6.77 -8.31 16.84
C THR A 22 6.26 -6.91 16.47
N GLY A 23 6.58 -6.40 15.28
CA GLY A 23 6.24 -5.05 14.83
C GLY A 23 6.77 -4.74 13.43
N TRP A 24 6.18 -3.77 12.73
CA TRP A 24 6.75 -3.21 11.51
C TRP A 24 7.95 -2.32 11.83
N PHE A 25 8.91 -2.20 10.90
CA PHE A 25 10.08 -1.34 11.08
C PHE A 25 10.17 -0.33 9.94
N PHE A 26 10.09 0.95 10.27
CA PHE A 26 10.13 2.05 9.30
C PHE A 26 11.46 2.78 9.35
N LEU A 27 12.09 2.97 8.20
CA LEU A 27 13.20 3.90 8.02
C LEU A 27 12.66 5.32 7.81
N PRO A 28 13.44 6.37 8.14
CA PRO A 28 13.08 7.74 7.79
C PRO A 28 12.82 7.88 6.28
N GLY A 29 11.67 8.43 5.91
CA GLY A 29 11.21 8.58 4.53
C GLY A 29 10.17 7.54 4.09
N MET A 30 9.84 6.53 4.91
CA MET A 30 8.86 5.48 4.59
C MET A 30 7.42 5.81 5.01
N CYS A 31 7.18 6.86 5.79
CA CYS A 31 5.87 7.18 6.35
C CYS A 31 5.16 8.30 5.59
N PHE A 32 3.86 8.45 5.84
CA PHE A 32 3.01 9.45 5.19
C PHE A 32 3.54 10.87 5.41
N GLU A 33 3.43 11.72 4.39
CA GLU A 33 3.92 13.10 4.34
C GLU A 33 5.44 13.30 4.52
N GLU A 34 6.23 12.24 4.73
CA GLU A 34 7.68 12.39 4.79
C GLU A 34 8.23 12.78 3.42
N THR A 35 9.16 13.75 3.43
CA THR A 35 9.71 14.34 2.20
C THR A 35 11.07 13.76 1.81
N GLN A 36 11.64 12.89 2.63
CA GLN A 36 12.93 12.24 2.38
C GLN A 36 12.73 10.95 1.59
N ALA A 37 13.67 10.63 0.69
CA ALA A 37 13.75 9.30 0.10
C ALA A 37 14.49 8.36 1.08
N TRP A 38 13.91 7.20 1.42
CA TRP A 38 14.54 6.28 2.38
C TRP A 38 15.57 5.34 1.73
N TRP A 39 15.60 5.26 0.40
CA TRP A 39 16.47 4.37 -0.37
C TRP A 39 17.67 5.07 -1.02
N LYS A 40 17.76 6.41 -0.90
CA LYS A 40 18.85 7.23 -1.42
C LYS A 40 18.91 8.56 -0.69
N ASP A 41 20.04 9.25 -0.78
CA ASP A 41 20.14 10.61 -0.27
C ASP A 41 19.28 11.58 -1.09
N GLY A 42 18.61 12.50 -0.39
CA GLY A 42 17.84 13.60 -0.97
C GLY A 42 16.33 13.52 -0.74
N SER A 43 15.63 14.50 -1.30
CA SER A 43 14.19 14.67 -1.11
C SER A 43 13.37 14.10 -2.26
N ARG A 44 12.14 13.70 -1.95
CA ARG A 44 11.09 13.38 -2.90
C ARG A 44 10.56 14.67 -3.55
N GLN A 45 10.00 14.56 -4.76
CA GLN A 45 9.35 15.68 -5.45
C GLN A 45 8.03 16.09 -4.80
N SER A 46 7.35 15.13 -4.16
CA SER A 46 6.13 15.33 -3.38
C SER A 46 6.26 14.58 -2.05
N PRO A 47 5.53 15.01 -1.00
CA PRO A 47 5.46 14.25 0.24
C PRO A 47 5.01 12.82 -0.03
N HIS A 48 5.41 11.88 0.81
CA HIS A 48 5.03 10.49 0.61
C HIS A 48 3.51 10.27 0.77
N GLU A 49 2.86 9.66 -0.22
CA GLU A 49 1.40 9.50 -0.30
C GLU A 49 0.83 8.41 0.61
N GLY A 50 1.69 7.59 1.21
CA GLY A 50 1.30 6.40 1.97
C GLY A 50 2.42 5.91 2.88
N ILE A 51 2.50 4.59 3.05
CA ILE A 51 3.56 3.92 3.79
C ILE A 51 4.24 2.86 2.94
N ASP A 52 5.54 2.70 3.15
CA ASP A 52 6.34 1.65 2.52
C ASP A 52 6.57 0.50 3.50
N LEU A 53 6.07 -0.69 3.16
CA LEU A 53 6.23 -1.91 3.94
C LEU A 53 7.34 -2.77 3.32
N LEU A 54 8.45 -2.89 4.03
CA LEU A 54 9.60 -3.71 3.65
C LEU A 54 10.14 -4.49 4.85
N PHE A 55 10.30 -3.82 5.98
CA PHE A 55 10.94 -4.41 7.15
C PHE A 55 9.95 -4.69 8.27
N PHE A 56 10.16 -5.80 8.95
CA PHE A 56 9.51 -6.12 10.22
C PHE A 56 10.56 -6.60 11.22
N ARG A 57 10.24 -6.55 12.51
CA ARG A 57 11.08 -7.10 13.58
C ARG A 57 10.64 -8.51 13.87
N ASP A 58 11.58 -9.44 13.96
CA ASP A 58 11.27 -10.78 14.42
C ASP A 58 11.09 -10.86 15.95
N GLN A 59 10.80 -12.06 16.48
CA GLN A 59 10.70 -12.33 17.92
C GLN A 59 11.99 -12.02 18.69
N SER A 60 13.16 -12.06 18.03
CA SER A 60 14.44 -11.67 18.63
C SER A 60 14.71 -10.17 18.55
N GLY A 61 13.80 -9.40 17.93
CA GLY A 61 13.93 -7.96 17.68
C GLY A 61 14.81 -7.62 16.47
N GLN A 62 15.32 -8.62 15.77
CA GLN A 62 16.14 -8.45 14.57
C GLN A 62 15.28 -7.99 13.39
N ARG A 63 15.86 -7.14 12.55
CA ARG A 63 15.19 -6.66 11.34
C ARG A 63 15.18 -7.75 10.28
N ARG A 64 14.00 -8.02 9.73
CA ARG A 64 13.76 -8.96 8.63
C ARG A 64 13.12 -8.21 7.46
N GLU A 65 13.47 -8.63 6.25
CA GLU A 65 12.83 -8.15 5.02
C GLU A 65 11.64 -9.05 4.66
N LEU A 66 10.64 -8.46 4.00
CA LEU A 66 9.58 -9.23 3.37
C LEU A 66 10.15 -10.24 2.38
N PRO A 67 9.53 -11.44 2.26
CA PRO A 67 9.94 -12.39 1.24
C PRO A 67 9.71 -11.79 -0.15
N GLN A 68 10.54 -12.20 -1.11
CA GLN A 68 10.32 -11.84 -2.50
C GLN A 68 8.93 -12.28 -2.95
N GLN A 69 8.25 -11.41 -3.70
CA GLN A 69 6.90 -11.66 -4.21
C GLN A 69 5.87 -11.93 -3.11
N ALA A 70 6.03 -11.30 -1.94
CA ALA A 70 5.08 -11.41 -0.84
C ALA A 70 3.63 -11.16 -1.31
N LEU A 71 2.71 -12.05 -0.95
CA LEU A 71 1.29 -11.98 -1.31
C LEU A 71 0.60 -10.87 -0.52
N VAL A 72 -0.10 -9.97 -1.20
CA VAL A 72 -0.73 -8.79 -0.62
C VAL A 72 -2.25 -8.97 -0.65
N PRO A 73 -2.96 -8.97 0.49
CA PRO A 73 -4.42 -8.94 0.53
C PRO A 73 -4.96 -7.51 0.39
N PRO A 74 -6.26 -7.29 0.11
CA PRO A 74 -6.85 -5.95 0.22
C PRO A 74 -7.11 -5.56 1.68
N LEU A 75 -7.24 -4.26 1.95
CA LEU A 75 -7.45 -3.71 3.30
C LEU A 75 -8.84 -4.07 3.82
N TRP A 76 -9.83 -3.99 2.95
CA TRP A 76 -11.18 -4.47 3.15
C TRP A 76 -11.67 -5.10 1.86
N ASP A 77 -12.80 -5.79 1.94
CA ASP A 77 -13.55 -6.21 0.76
C ASP A 77 -13.83 -5.00 -0.15
N GLY A 78 -13.95 -5.24 -1.45
CA GLY A 78 -14.18 -4.16 -2.40
C GLY A 78 -14.08 -4.60 -3.85
N GLU A 79 -13.93 -3.62 -4.71
CA GLU A 79 -13.82 -3.79 -6.16
C GLU A 79 -12.52 -3.17 -6.65
N VAL A 80 -11.80 -3.88 -7.52
CA VAL A 80 -10.65 -3.32 -8.22
C VAL A 80 -11.14 -2.33 -9.26
N VAL A 81 -10.85 -1.04 -9.09
CA VAL A 81 -11.37 0.03 -9.95
C VAL A 81 -10.34 0.63 -10.89
N ALA A 82 -9.06 0.35 -10.67
CA ALA A 82 -7.98 0.68 -11.59
C ALA A 82 -6.78 -0.25 -11.38
N VAL A 83 -6.07 -0.51 -12.47
CA VAL A 83 -4.74 -1.12 -12.50
C VAL A 83 -3.92 -0.32 -13.50
N PHE A 84 -2.77 0.21 -13.07
CA PHE A 84 -1.89 1.01 -13.92
C PHE A 84 -0.42 0.73 -13.62
N GLU A 85 0.46 0.94 -14.58
CA GLU A 85 1.90 0.72 -14.38
C GLU A 85 2.52 1.78 -13.47
N ASP A 86 3.51 1.35 -12.67
CA ASP A 86 4.37 2.24 -11.88
C ASP A 86 5.85 1.86 -12.08
N PHE A 87 6.75 2.60 -11.45
CA PHE A 87 8.19 2.47 -11.73
C PHE A 87 8.81 1.15 -11.21
N LEU A 88 8.14 0.39 -10.32
CA LEU A 88 8.63 -0.93 -9.84
C LEU A 88 7.76 -2.10 -10.33
N GLY A 89 6.52 -1.85 -10.75
CA GLY A 89 5.59 -2.85 -11.25
C GLY A 89 4.28 -2.22 -11.69
N SER A 90 3.21 -2.50 -10.97
CA SER A 90 1.90 -1.92 -11.18
C SER A 90 1.28 -1.51 -9.85
N THR A 91 0.33 -0.60 -9.94
CA THR A 91 -0.52 -0.19 -8.84
C THR A 91 -1.91 -0.74 -9.04
N VAL A 92 -2.47 -1.34 -7.99
CA VAL A 92 -3.87 -1.79 -7.94
C VAL A 92 -4.65 -0.85 -7.04
N ALA A 93 -5.74 -0.27 -7.53
CA ALA A 93 -6.63 0.56 -6.74
C ALA A 93 -7.93 -0.20 -6.40
N VAL A 94 -8.26 -0.28 -5.11
CA VAL A 94 -9.49 -0.92 -4.63
C VAL A 94 -10.42 0.14 -4.05
N ARG A 95 -11.69 0.11 -4.50
CA ARG A 95 -12.77 0.90 -3.91
C ARG A 95 -13.53 0.04 -2.91
N HIS A 96 -13.69 0.55 -1.71
CA HIS A 96 -14.36 -0.17 -0.63
C HIS A 96 -15.82 0.28 -0.45
N PRO A 97 -16.70 -0.57 0.07
CA PRO A 97 -18.09 -0.22 0.41
C PRO A 97 -18.18 0.66 1.68
N ILE A 98 -17.18 1.50 1.94
CA ILE A 98 -17.06 2.36 3.11
C ILE A 98 -17.22 3.81 2.66
N MET A 99 -18.08 4.58 3.35
CA MET A 99 -18.33 5.99 3.08
C MET A 99 -18.07 6.87 4.29
N ASP A 100 -17.68 8.11 4.03
CA ASP A 100 -17.83 9.18 5.00
C ASP A 100 -19.24 9.81 4.98
N ARG A 101 -19.49 10.79 5.83
CA ARG A 101 -20.78 11.49 5.92
C ARG A 101 -21.11 12.36 4.70
N GLN A 102 -20.12 12.68 3.88
CA GLN A 102 -20.25 13.48 2.66
C GLN A 102 -20.40 12.60 1.42
N GLY A 103 -20.44 11.28 1.60
CA GLY A 103 -20.58 10.29 0.55
C GLY A 103 -19.29 9.96 -0.20
N TRP A 104 -18.14 10.43 0.28
CA TRP A 104 -16.86 10.04 -0.30
C TRP A 104 -16.59 8.57 0.00
N ARG A 105 -16.05 7.85 -0.99
CA ARG A 105 -15.77 6.42 -0.90
C ARG A 105 -14.34 6.17 -0.51
N LEU A 106 -14.11 5.25 0.41
CA LEU A 106 -12.74 4.87 0.79
C LEU A 106 -12.09 4.11 -0.38
N ILE A 107 -10.86 4.48 -0.71
CA ILE A 107 -10.02 3.80 -1.69
C ILE A 107 -8.67 3.46 -1.07
N SER A 108 -8.09 2.33 -1.48
CA SER A 108 -6.71 1.98 -1.19
C SER A 108 -5.94 1.75 -2.48
N LEU A 109 -4.65 2.09 -2.46
CA LEU A 109 -3.73 1.88 -3.57
C LEU A 109 -2.58 0.99 -3.10
N TYR A 110 -2.31 -0.07 -3.86
CA TYR A 110 -1.22 -1.02 -3.62
C TYR A 110 -0.22 -0.86 -4.75
N GLY A 111 0.82 -0.06 -4.53
CA GLY A 111 1.89 0.21 -5.49
C GLY A 111 2.97 -0.86 -5.45
N HIS A 112 3.73 -0.93 -6.55
CA HIS A 112 4.89 -1.81 -6.69
C HIS A 112 4.53 -3.29 -6.59
N VAL A 113 3.40 -3.68 -7.17
CA VAL A 113 2.89 -5.05 -7.16
C VAL A 113 2.76 -5.62 -8.57
N ARG A 114 2.66 -6.94 -8.64
CA ARG A 114 2.12 -7.71 -9.76
C ARG A 114 0.68 -8.09 -9.42
N PRO A 115 -0.33 -7.55 -10.13
CA PRO A 115 -1.73 -7.87 -9.87
C PRO A 115 -2.01 -9.37 -10.07
N LEU A 116 -2.84 -9.96 -9.21
CA LEU A 116 -3.37 -11.32 -9.39
C LEU A 116 -4.81 -11.30 -9.91
N VAL A 117 -5.44 -10.14 -9.89
CA VAL A 117 -6.79 -9.87 -10.38
C VAL A 117 -6.79 -8.61 -11.26
N GLY A 118 -7.82 -8.47 -12.11
CA GLY A 118 -8.00 -7.32 -13.00
C GLY A 118 -9.07 -6.33 -12.54
N CYS A 119 -9.20 -5.22 -13.26
CA CYS A 119 -10.29 -4.25 -13.05
C CYS A 119 -11.68 -4.90 -13.12
N GLY A 120 -12.59 -4.44 -12.27
CA GLY A 120 -13.94 -4.97 -12.09
C GLY A 120 -14.04 -6.18 -11.17
N ALA A 121 -12.92 -6.79 -10.77
CA ALA A 121 -12.93 -7.92 -9.85
C ALA A 121 -13.42 -7.53 -8.46
N GLN A 122 -14.32 -8.33 -7.89
CA GLN A 122 -14.65 -8.27 -6.47
C GLN A 122 -13.56 -9.00 -5.68
N VAL A 123 -13.06 -8.37 -4.61
CA VAL A 123 -11.96 -8.88 -3.80
C VAL A 123 -12.38 -8.96 -2.35
N SER A 124 -11.80 -9.93 -1.63
CA SER A 124 -12.04 -10.13 -0.21
C SER A 124 -10.75 -9.95 0.59
N ALA A 125 -10.85 -9.36 1.78
CA ALA A 125 -9.76 -9.17 2.74
C ALA A 125 -9.12 -10.49 3.23
N GLY A 126 -9.70 -11.65 2.88
CA GLY A 126 -9.15 -12.98 3.17
C GLY A 126 -8.31 -13.59 2.03
N ALA A 127 -8.27 -12.98 0.84
CA ALA A 127 -7.61 -13.55 -0.34
C ALA A 127 -6.53 -12.62 -0.92
N PRO A 128 -5.48 -13.16 -1.58
CA PRO A 128 -4.49 -12.34 -2.26
C PRO A 128 -5.08 -11.48 -3.39
N LEU A 129 -4.80 -10.18 -3.34
CA LEU A 129 -5.07 -9.20 -4.39
C LEU A 129 -3.94 -9.16 -5.42
N ALA A 130 -2.70 -9.19 -4.92
CA ALA A 130 -1.50 -9.01 -5.70
C ALA A 130 -0.30 -9.72 -5.04
N ALA A 131 0.85 -9.67 -5.68
CA ALA A 131 2.13 -10.02 -5.07
C ALA A 131 3.09 -8.82 -5.19
N VAL A 132 3.97 -8.57 -4.22
CA VAL A 132 5.02 -7.55 -4.37
C VAL A 132 5.79 -7.81 -5.66
N ALA A 133 6.02 -6.76 -6.46
CA ALA A 133 6.77 -6.90 -7.68
C ALA A 133 8.21 -7.33 -7.34
N GLY A 134 8.76 -8.26 -8.10
CA GLY A 134 10.10 -8.78 -7.84
C GLY A 134 10.89 -8.99 -9.12
N GLY A 135 12.21 -8.90 -9.03
CA GLY A 135 13.12 -9.59 -9.96
C GLY A 135 13.40 -8.89 -11.29
N LYS A 136 13.11 -7.60 -11.45
CA LYS A 136 13.70 -6.82 -12.55
C LYS A 136 15.08 -6.32 -12.10
N ALA A 137 16.12 -6.57 -12.89
CA ALA A 137 17.41 -5.91 -12.69
C ALA A 137 17.21 -4.41 -12.82
N ARG A 138 17.47 -3.67 -11.74
CA ARG A 138 17.33 -2.20 -11.68
C ARG A 138 18.68 -1.57 -11.37
N GLY A 139 18.84 -0.31 -11.79
CA GLY A 139 20.04 0.46 -11.47
C GLY A 139 20.19 0.69 -9.95
N PRO A 140 21.38 1.09 -9.50
CA PRO A 140 21.71 1.22 -8.07
C PRO A 140 20.90 2.29 -7.31
N SER A 141 20.12 3.13 -8.02
CA SER A 141 19.30 4.20 -7.45
C SER A 141 17.83 3.82 -7.26
N ALA A 142 17.42 2.61 -7.65
CA ALA A 142 16.06 2.13 -7.44
C ALA A 142 15.88 1.65 -5.99
N PRO A 143 14.71 1.90 -5.37
CA PRO A 143 14.40 1.29 -4.09
C PRO A 143 14.33 -0.25 -4.23
N PRO A 144 14.61 -0.99 -3.14
CA PRO A 144 14.39 -2.43 -3.11
C PRO A 144 12.89 -2.74 -3.24
N ASP A 145 12.56 -3.99 -3.57
CA ASP A 145 11.18 -4.45 -3.70
C ASP A 145 10.43 -4.32 -2.36
N HIS A 146 9.34 -3.56 -2.34
CA HIS A 146 8.52 -3.30 -1.16
C HIS A 146 7.06 -3.11 -1.56
N LEU A 147 6.14 -3.15 -0.59
CA LEU A 147 4.76 -2.74 -0.83
C LEU A 147 4.62 -1.25 -0.49
N HIS A 148 4.19 -0.44 -1.45
CA HIS A 148 3.70 0.90 -1.17
C HIS A 148 2.19 0.84 -0.96
N LEU A 149 1.70 1.29 0.20
CA LEU A 149 0.28 1.30 0.55
C LEU A 149 -0.19 2.74 0.82
N SER A 150 -1.09 3.24 -0.02
CA SER A 150 -1.77 4.53 0.20
C SER A 150 -3.25 4.32 0.49
N LEU A 151 -3.84 5.29 1.22
CA LEU A 151 -5.25 5.31 1.55
C LEU A 151 -5.82 6.70 1.25
N GLY A 152 -7.06 6.75 0.79
CA GLY A 152 -7.71 8.03 0.54
C GLY A 152 -9.23 7.95 0.47
N TRP A 153 -9.87 9.12 0.49
CA TRP A 153 -11.27 9.28 0.14
C TRP A 153 -11.38 9.73 -1.31
N LEU A 154 -12.22 9.06 -2.10
CA LEU A 154 -12.59 9.43 -3.46
C LEU A 154 -13.94 10.15 -3.47
N ALA A 155 -13.99 11.33 -4.08
CA ALA A 155 -15.19 12.15 -4.17
C ALA A 155 -16.31 11.47 -4.98
N PRO A 156 -17.60 11.71 -4.65
CA PRO A 156 -18.71 11.23 -5.46
C PRO A 156 -18.60 11.71 -6.91
N GLY A 157 -18.83 10.79 -7.87
CA GLY A 157 -18.78 11.11 -9.30
C GLY A 157 -17.36 11.21 -9.91
N TRP A 158 -16.30 11.11 -9.09
CA TRP A 158 -14.93 11.14 -9.61
C TRP A 158 -14.58 9.84 -10.34
N ARG A 159 -13.91 9.97 -11.49
CA ARG A 159 -13.57 8.82 -12.34
C ARG A 159 -12.31 8.14 -11.83
N THR A 160 -12.36 6.82 -11.68
CA THR A 160 -11.21 6.03 -11.25
C THR A 160 -10.13 5.92 -12.32
N THR A 161 -10.46 6.26 -13.57
CA THR A 161 -9.49 6.41 -14.68
C THR A 161 -8.54 7.60 -14.50
N GLU A 162 -8.82 8.52 -13.57
CA GLU A 162 -7.97 9.68 -13.27
C GLU A 162 -6.99 9.42 -12.12
N LEU A 163 -7.02 8.20 -11.55
CA LEU A 163 -6.07 7.77 -10.54
C LEU A 163 -4.68 7.58 -11.16
N GLY A 164 -3.68 8.18 -10.52
CA GLY A 164 -2.27 7.99 -10.85
C GLY A 164 -1.38 8.70 -9.84
N TRP A 165 -0.16 8.19 -9.65
CA TRP A 165 0.79 8.77 -8.67
C TRP A 165 0.98 10.29 -8.80
N PRO A 166 1.15 10.87 -10.02
CA PRO A 166 1.37 12.31 -10.14
C PRO A 166 0.20 13.19 -9.72
N THR A 167 -1.01 12.63 -9.63
CA THR A 167 -2.24 13.40 -9.36
C THR A 167 -2.76 13.24 -7.94
N LEU A 168 -2.22 12.32 -7.12
CA LEU A 168 -2.79 12.01 -5.80
C LEU A 168 -2.84 13.20 -4.84
N TRP A 169 -1.78 14.01 -4.77
CA TRP A 169 -1.73 15.20 -3.90
C TRP A 169 -2.52 16.40 -4.44
N THR A 170 -2.67 16.50 -5.75
CA THR A 170 -3.20 17.71 -6.41
C THR A 170 -4.64 17.54 -6.90
N SER A 171 -5.13 16.31 -6.96
CA SER A 171 -6.49 16.01 -7.41
C SER A 171 -7.51 16.44 -6.35
N PRO A 172 -8.45 17.34 -6.68
CA PRO A 172 -9.51 17.71 -5.73
C PRO A 172 -10.52 16.57 -5.50
N GLY A 173 -10.44 15.50 -6.31
CA GLY A 173 -11.24 14.28 -6.14
C GLY A 173 -10.72 13.31 -5.10
N ILE A 174 -9.52 13.55 -4.55
CA ILE A 174 -8.84 12.64 -3.63
C ILE A 174 -8.46 13.40 -2.38
N ARG A 175 -8.72 12.81 -1.22
CA ARG A 175 -8.16 13.25 0.06
C ARG A 175 -7.36 12.10 0.64
N LEU A 176 -6.04 12.22 0.61
CA LEU A 176 -5.16 11.21 1.19
C LEU A 176 -5.36 11.13 2.71
N ILE A 177 -5.10 9.94 3.24
CA ILE A 177 -5.27 9.61 4.65
C ILE A 177 -3.98 8.92 5.09
N ASP A 178 -3.46 9.33 6.23
CA ASP A 178 -2.38 8.61 6.89
C ASP A 178 -2.81 7.16 7.20
N PRO A 179 -2.19 6.13 6.58
CA PRO A 179 -2.51 4.73 6.86
C PRO A 179 -1.83 4.24 8.14
N PHE A 180 -0.91 5.00 8.75
CA PHE A 180 -0.14 4.60 9.92
C PHE A 180 -1.00 4.12 11.12
N PRO A 181 -2.15 4.76 11.44
CA PRO A 181 -3.03 4.30 12.52
C PRO A 181 -3.60 2.89 12.33
N LEU A 182 -3.56 2.33 11.10
CA LEU A 182 -4.03 0.98 10.80
C LEU A 182 -2.97 -0.10 11.03
N ILE A 183 -1.69 0.28 11.18
CA ILE A 183 -0.56 -0.64 11.25
C ILE A 183 -0.66 -1.58 12.46
N GLN A 184 -0.54 -2.88 12.17
CA GLN A 184 -0.48 -3.96 13.15
C GLN A 184 0.52 -5.04 12.70
N PRO A 185 1.19 -5.76 13.62
CA PRO A 185 1.48 -5.30 14.97
C PRO A 185 2.16 -3.92 14.94
N ARG A 186 1.95 -3.13 15.99
CA ARG A 186 2.49 -1.76 16.04
C ARG A 186 4.03 -1.79 15.98
N PRO A 187 4.67 -0.79 15.35
CA PRO A 187 6.13 -0.70 15.27
C PRO A 187 6.80 -0.56 16.65
#